data_AF-A0A3L7X837-F1
#
_entry.id   AF-A0A3L7X837-F1
#
_cell.length_a   1.000
_cell.length_b   1.000
_cell.length_c   1.000
_cell.angle_alpha   90.00
_cell.angle_beta   90.00
_cell.angle_gamma   90.00
#
_symmetry.space_group_name_H-M   'P 1'
#
loop_
_entity.id
_entity.type
_entity.pdbx_description
1 polymer ?
#
loop_
_entity_poly.entity_id
_entity_poly.type
_entity_poly.pdbx_seq_one_letter_code
_entity_poly.pdbx_strand_id
1 'polypeptide(L)'
;MELRRQFRFYLIAALLLGIFVIAACTPNPRAQLISPDMVPEVKGQAFVPPTPTPIPDITLLSEEQIYAGLPADVAALLPGDPAKGETVAASAGCIGCHRLDDTNSVVAPTWGGVAHTAITRVAGESPALYLYQSITAPNAFVVNGYNGGLMPQIYKDTLSAQDIVDIVSYLLTQRGQ
;
A
#
# COMPACT_ATOMS: atom_id res chain seq x y z
N MET A 1 -28.62 60.36 36.77
CA MET A 1 -29.20 59.10 36.24
C MET A 1 -28.72 58.84 34.80
N GLU A 2 -28.58 59.87 33.96
CA GLU A 2 -28.03 59.83 32.59
C GLU A 2 -26.62 59.21 32.44
N LEU A 3 -25.64 59.60 33.25
CA LEU A 3 -24.24 59.15 33.09
C LEU A 3 -24.07 57.63 33.26
N ARG A 4 -24.86 57.03 34.16
CA ARG A 4 -24.87 55.57 34.42
C ARG A 4 -25.54 54.80 33.28
N ARG A 5 -26.48 55.43 32.56
CA ARG A 5 -27.16 54.86 31.38
C ARG A 5 -26.25 54.90 30.16
N GLN A 6 -25.52 56.00 29.97
CA GLN A 6 -24.50 56.12 28.91
C GLN A 6 -23.35 55.15 29.11
N PHE A 7 -22.80 55.03 30.32
CA PHE A 7 -21.71 54.08 30.60
C PHE A 7 -22.11 52.62 30.35
N ARG A 8 -23.34 52.24 30.73
CA ARG A 8 -23.90 50.90 30.43
C ARG A 8 -24.08 50.68 28.93
N PHE A 9 -24.48 51.70 28.18
CA PHE A 9 -24.64 51.61 26.73
C PHE A 9 -23.29 51.38 26.03
N TYR A 10 -22.25 52.12 26.44
CA TYR A 10 -20.90 51.94 25.89
C TYR A 10 -20.29 50.58 26.27
N LEU A 11 -20.52 50.09 27.49
CA LEU A 11 -20.11 48.75 27.91
C LEU A 11 -20.77 47.66 27.07
N ILE A 12 -22.09 47.75 26.85
CA ILE A 12 -22.82 46.77 26.02
C ILE A 12 -22.33 46.84 24.57
N ALA A 13 -22.14 48.04 24.01
CA ALA A 13 -21.63 48.21 22.66
C ALA A 13 -20.21 47.64 22.50
N ALA A 14 -19.32 47.88 23.46
CA ALA A 14 -17.96 47.33 23.45
C ALA A 14 -17.94 45.80 23.58
N LEU A 15 -18.85 45.24 24.39
CA LEU A 15 -18.97 43.81 24.60
C LEU A 15 -19.54 43.11 23.35
N LEU A 16 -20.53 43.72 22.70
CA LEU A 16 -21.07 43.25 21.40
C LEU A 16 -20.02 43.35 20.28
N LEU A 17 -19.24 44.43 20.23
CA LEU A 17 -18.15 44.59 19.26
C LEU A 17 -17.05 43.56 19.48
N GLY A 18 -16.67 43.29 20.73
CA GLY A 18 -15.69 42.25 21.08
C GLY A 18 -16.13 40.84 20.69
N ILE A 19 -17.40 40.48 20.92
CA ILE A 19 -17.97 39.18 20.52
C ILE A 19 -17.93 39.02 18.99
N PHE A 20 -18.26 40.07 18.24
CA PHE A 20 -18.24 40.03 16.77
C PHE A 20 -16.84 39.79 16.19
N VAL A 21 -15.82 40.41 16.79
CA VAL A 21 -14.41 40.21 16.37
C VAL A 21 -13.92 38.79 16.65
N ILE A 22 -14.30 38.19 17.79
CA ILE A 22 -13.90 36.82 18.13
C ILE A 22 -14.54 35.79 17.17
N ALA A 23 -15.81 35.97 16.81
CA ALA A 23 -16.50 35.08 15.86
C ALA A 23 -15.88 35.14 14.45
N ALA A 24 -15.41 36.32 14.01
CA ALA A 24 -14.79 36.51 12.71
C ALA A 24 -13.41 35.83 12.55
N CYS A 25 -12.76 35.43 13.65
CA CYS A 25 -11.49 34.72 13.63
C CYS A 25 -11.63 33.20 13.83
N THR A 26 -12.85 32.66 13.85
CA THR A 26 -13.05 31.21 13.94
C THR A 26 -12.76 30.55 12.60
N PRO A 27 -11.84 29.56 12.52
CA PRO A 27 -11.62 28.80 11.30
C PRO A 27 -12.92 28.11 10.89
N ASN A 28 -13.40 28.36 9.67
CA ASN A 28 -14.60 27.72 9.16
C ASN A 28 -14.28 26.24 8.84
N PRO A 29 -14.81 25.26 9.59
CA PRO A 29 -14.51 23.85 9.37
C PRO A 29 -15.12 23.30 8.07
N ARG A 30 -15.91 24.11 7.35
CA ARG A 30 -16.48 23.80 6.04
C ARG A 30 -15.82 24.55 4.89
N ALA A 31 -14.83 25.41 5.15
CA ALA A 31 -14.02 25.97 4.09
C ALA A 31 -13.16 24.84 3.49
N GLN A 32 -13.19 24.69 2.17
CA GLN A 32 -12.23 23.81 1.49
C GLN A 32 -10.82 24.27 1.85
N LEU A 33 -10.06 23.39 2.50
CA LEU A 33 -8.67 23.60 2.92
C LEU A 33 -7.68 23.63 1.73
N ILE A 34 -8.19 23.51 0.50
CA ILE A 34 -7.39 23.59 -0.72
C ILE A 34 -7.35 25.06 -1.09
N SER A 35 -6.15 25.66 -1.00
CA SER A 35 -5.92 27.04 -1.46
C SER A 35 -6.44 27.18 -2.89
N PRO A 36 -7.36 28.12 -3.18
CA PRO A 36 -7.99 28.25 -4.50
C PRO A 36 -7.01 28.43 -5.66
N ASP A 37 -5.78 28.86 -5.37
CA ASP A 37 -4.79 29.27 -6.37
C ASP A 37 -3.71 28.21 -6.68
N MET A 38 -3.77 27.00 -6.12
CA MET A 38 -2.77 25.96 -6.42
C MET A 38 -3.00 25.22 -7.75
N VAL A 39 -4.13 25.43 -8.42
CA VAL A 39 -4.40 24.84 -9.74
C VAL A 39 -4.82 25.96 -10.69
N PRO A 40 -4.08 26.24 -11.77
CA PRO A 40 -4.55 27.13 -12.81
C PRO A 40 -5.90 26.61 -13.32
N GLU A 41 -6.96 27.38 -13.12
CA GLU A 41 -8.28 27.06 -13.68
C GLU A 41 -8.19 27.19 -15.20
N VAL A 42 -7.80 26.11 -15.88
CA VAL A 42 -7.78 26.05 -17.34
C VAL A 42 -9.23 26.04 -17.81
N LYS A 43 -9.79 27.23 -18.05
CA LYS A 43 -11.14 27.42 -18.58
C LYS A 43 -11.34 26.55 -19.83
N GLY A 44 -12.23 25.56 -19.74
CA GLY A 44 -12.62 24.70 -20.85
C GLY A 44 -12.24 23.23 -20.73
N GLN A 45 -11.50 22.81 -19.71
CA GLN A 45 -11.33 21.39 -19.39
C GLN A 45 -12.40 20.97 -18.38
N ALA A 46 -13.29 20.07 -18.79
CA ALA A 46 -14.23 19.45 -17.87
C ALA A 46 -13.44 18.73 -16.76
N PHE A 47 -13.84 18.93 -15.51
CA PHE A 47 -13.32 18.13 -14.40
C PHE A 47 -13.62 16.65 -14.68
N VAL A 48 -12.58 15.89 -15.06
CA VAL A 48 -12.66 14.44 -15.12
C VAL A 48 -12.34 13.94 -13.71
N PRO A 49 -13.33 13.42 -12.95
CA PRO A 49 -13.04 12.85 -11.65
C PRO A 49 -11.98 11.75 -11.81
N PRO A 50 -10.97 11.66 -10.92
CA PRO A 50 -10.01 10.58 -10.99
C PRO A 50 -10.79 9.26 -10.92
N THR A 51 -10.60 8.40 -11.92
CA THR A 51 -11.15 7.04 -11.85
C THR A 51 -10.40 6.34 -10.72
N PRO A 52 -11.10 5.76 -9.72
CA PRO A 52 -10.44 5.00 -8.67
C PRO A 52 -9.58 3.92 -9.30
N THR A 53 -8.29 3.88 -8.97
CA THR A 53 -7.44 2.76 -9.37
C THR A 53 -8.05 1.49 -8.80
N PRO A 54 -8.37 0.48 -9.63
CA PRO A 54 -8.92 -0.78 -9.14
C PRO A 54 -7.99 -1.36 -8.07
N ILE A 55 -8.56 -1.80 -6.95
CA ILE A 55 -7.80 -2.51 -5.93
C ILE A 55 -7.33 -3.83 -6.55
N PRO A 56 -6.03 -4.15 -6.50
CA PRO A 56 -5.53 -5.40 -7.05
C PRO A 56 -6.23 -6.61 -6.41
N ASP A 57 -6.92 -7.41 -7.21
CA ASP A 57 -7.60 -8.61 -6.76
C ASP A 57 -7.18 -9.83 -7.57
N ILE A 58 -6.45 -10.75 -6.92
CA ILE A 58 -5.96 -11.96 -7.59
C ILE A 58 -7.10 -12.88 -8.02
N THR A 59 -8.27 -12.79 -7.36
CA THR A 59 -9.43 -13.62 -7.72
C THR A 59 -10.06 -13.23 -9.04
N LEU A 60 -9.71 -12.05 -9.58
CA LEU A 60 -10.16 -11.56 -10.88
C LEU A 60 -9.23 -11.96 -12.03
N LEU A 61 -8.08 -12.58 -11.73
CA LEU A 61 -7.11 -13.02 -12.73
C LEU A 61 -7.37 -14.46 -13.15
N SER A 62 -7.17 -14.76 -14.42
CA SER A 62 -7.08 -16.13 -14.92
C SER A 62 -5.77 -16.79 -14.46
N GLU A 63 -5.73 -18.11 -14.50
CA GLU A 63 -4.53 -18.88 -14.20
C GLU A 63 -3.33 -18.48 -15.09
N GLU A 64 -3.59 -18.28 -16.39
CA GLU A 64 -2.60 -17.79 -17.34
C GLU A 64 -2.05 -16.42 -16.93
N GLN A 65 -2.91 -15.50 -16.46
CA GLN A 65 -2.49 -14.18 -15.98
C GLN A 65 -1.69 -14.25 -14.67
N ILE A 66 -2.01 -15.20 -13.80
CA ILE A 66 -1.29 -15.40 -12.52
C ILE A 66 0.14 -15.88 -12.77
N TYR A 67 0.34 -16.76 -13.75
CA TYR A 67 1.62 -17.44 -14.00
C TYR A 67 2.40 -16.95 -15.23
N ALA A 68 1.91 -15.93 -15.95
CA ALA A 68 2.55 -15.43 -17.16
C ALA A 68 4.00 -14.98 -16.96
N GLY A 69 4.85 -15.24 -17.96
CA GLY A 69 6.23 -14.73 -18.01
C GLY A 69 7.26 -15.50 -17.19
N LEU A 70 6.88 -16.60 -16.54
CA LEU A 70 7.84 -17.47 -15.84
C LEU A 70 8.76 -18.22 -16.81
N PRO A 71 10.00 -18.54 -16.39
CA PRO A 71 10.87 -19.45 -17.14
C PRO A 71 10.18 -20.79 -17.42
N ALA A 72 10.40 -21.37 -18.61
CA ALA A 72 9.66 -22.55 -19.07
C ALA A 72 9.82 -23.78 -18.14
N ASP A 73 11.01 -23.96 -17.59
CA ASP A 73 11.33 -25.01 -16.62
C ASP A 73 10.60 -24.82 -15.28
N VAL A 74 10.42 -23.57 -14.85
CA VAL A 74 9.66 -23.22 -13.63
C VAL A 74 8.16 -23.34 -13.87
N ALA A 75 7.67 -22.83 -15.01
CA ALA A 75 6.27 -22.90 -15.40
C ALA A 75 5.75 -24.34 -15.48
N ALA A 76 6.61 -25.28 -15.90
CA ALA A 76 6.29 -26.71 -15.96
C ALA A 76 6.04 -27.36 -14.58
N LEU A 77 6.45 -26.71 -13.48
CA LEU A 77 6.28 -27.21 -12.11
C LEU A 77 5.07 -26.59 -11.40
N LEU A 78 4.38 -25.62 -12.03
CA LEU A 78 3.27 -24.89 -11.43
C LEU A 78 1.90 -25.50 -11.79
N PRO A 79 0.89 -25.37 -10.90
CA PRO A 79 1.02 -24.85 -9.53
C PRO A 79 1.79 -25.84 -8.62
N GLY A 80 2.58 -25.29 -7.70
CA GLY A 80 3.23 -26.07 -6.65
C GLY A 80 2.27 -26.42 -5.50
N ASP A 81 2.79 -27.07 -4.47
CA ASP A 81 2.05 -27.44 -3.27
C ASP A 81 2.19 -26.35 -2.19
N PRO A 82 1.14 -25.57 -1.88
CA PRO A 82 1.22 -24.49 -0.91
C PRO A 82 1.49 -24.96 0.52
N ALA A 83 1.09 -26.18 0.90
CA ALA A 83 1.38 -26.71 2.24
C ALA A 83 2.85 -27.08 2.40
N LYS A 84 3.47 -27.61 1.33
CA LYS A 84 4.93 -27.77 1.28
C LYS A 84 5.62 -26.41 1.24
N GLY A 85 5.10 -25.46 0.48
CA GLY A 85 5.64 -24.11 0.40
C GLY A 85 5.74 -23.41 1.75
N GLU A 86 4.71 -23.55 2.59
CA GLU A 86 4.74 -23.06 3.97
C GLU A 86 5.87 -23.71 4.79
N THR A 87 6.01 -25.04 4.67
CA THR A 87 7.04 -25.81 5.38
C THR A 87 8.45 -25.43 4.92
N VAL A 88 8.65 -25.27 3.61
CA VAL A 88 9.94 -24.82 3.04
C VAL A 88 10.22 -23.39 3.46
N ALA A 89 9.26 -22.47 3.38
CA ALA A 89 9.43 -21.09 3.81
C ALA A 89 9.83 -20.98 5.29
N ALA A 90 9.26 -21.83 6.15
CA ALA A 90 9.64 -21.92 7.55
C ALA A 90 11.08 -22.43 7.72
N SER A 91 11.44 -23.54 7.06
CA SER A 91 12.77 -24.15 7.19
C SER A 91 13.91 -23.34 6.54
N ALA A 92 13.61 -22.60 5.47
CA ALA A 92 14.53 -21.67 4.80
C ALA A 92 14.69 -20.32 5.54
N GLY A 93 14.00 -20.15 6.68
CA GLY A 93 14.12 -18.97 7.54
C GLY A 93 13.35 -17.75 7.07
N CYS A 94 12.49 -17.86 6.05
CA CYS A 94 11.73 -16.73 5.49
C CYS A 94 10.86 -16.07 6.56
N ILE A 95 10.23 -16.90 7.40
CA ILE A 95 9.38 -16.45 8.51
C ILE A 95 10.18 -15.78 9.65
N GLY A 96 11.51 -15.75 9.60
CA GLY A 96 12.31 -14.97 10.54
C GLY A 96 12.16 -13.46 10.31
N CYS A 97 11.94 -13.06 9.05
CA CYS A 97 11.80 -11.66 8.66
C CYS A 97 10.37 -11.33 8.21
N HIS A 98 9.74 -12.21 7.44
CA HIS A 98 8.38 -12.00 6.94
C HIS A 98 7.32 -12.56 7.89
N ARG A 99 6.18 -11.88 7.98
CA ARG A 99 5.02 -12.27 8.79
C ARG A 99 3.76 -12.17 7.94
N LEU A 100 2.73 -12.94 8.28
CA LEU A 100 1.39 -12.82 7.68
C LEU A 100 0.61 -11.62 8.22
N ASP A 101 1.04 -11.09 9.37
CA ASP A 101 0.55 -9.85 9.97
C ASP A 101 1.60 -8.73 9.83
N ASP A 102 1.34 -7.57 10.44
CA ASP A 102 2.22 -6.40 10.37
C ASP A 102 3.28 -6.33 11.48
N THR A 103 3.39 -7.35 12.35
CA THR A 103 4.20 -7.30 13.59
C THR A 103 5.70 -7.13 13.35
N ASN A 104 6.19 -7.44 12.15
CA ASN A 104 7.61 -7.30 11.77
C ASN A 104 7.82 -6.51 10.48
N SER A 105 6.86 -5.66 10.12
CA SER A 105 6.89 -4.84 8.90
C SER A 105 8.03 -3.81 8.85
N VAL A 106 8.76 -3.59 9.95
CA VAL A 106 9.97 -2.73 9.95
C VAL A 106 11.16 -3.42 9.29
N VAL A 107 11.23 -4.76 9.35
CA VAL A 107 12.37 -5.53 8.84
C VAL A 107 12.15 -5.98 7.40
N ALA A 108 10.97 -6.51 7.10
CA ALA A 108 10.60 -6.99 5.78
C ALA A 108 9.11 -6.80 5.51
N PRO A 109 8.67 -6.70 4.23
CA PRO A 109 7.27 -6.58 3.87
C PRO A 109 6.41 -7.71 4.47
N THR A 110 5.21 -7.37 4.93
CA THR A 110 4.22 -8.38 5.30
C THR A 110 3.84 -9.25 4.10
N TRP A 111 3.56 -10.51 4.38
CA TRP A 111 2.94 -11.46 3.45
C TRP A 111 1.40 -11.41 3.51
N GLY A 112 0.82 -10.70 4.49
CA GLY A 112 -0.61 -10.44 4.53
C GLY A 112 -1.08 -9.73 3.27
N GLY A 113 -1.91 -10.41 2.46
CA GLY A 113 -2.38 -9.86 1.18
C GLY A 113 -1.33 -9.81 0.08
N VAL A 114 -0.19 -10.49 0.21
CA VAL A 114 0.87 -10.42 -0.81
C VAL A 114 0.40 -10.94 -2.17
N ALA A 115 -0.52 -11.91 -2.21
CA ALA A 115 -1.12 -12.39 -3.44
C ALA A 115 -1.77 -11.26 -4.26
N HIS A 116 -2.41 -10.32 -3.58
CA HIS A 116 -3.02 -9.14 -4.18
C HIS A 116 -1.96 -8.10 -4.57
N THR A 117 -1.09 -7.74 -3.63
CA THR A 117 -0.13 -6.65 -3.87
C THR A 117 0.85 -7.01 -4.98
N ALA A 118 1.25 -8.28 -5.10
CA ALA A 118 2.18 -8.78 -6.13
C ALA A 118 1.77 -8.41 -7.56
N ILE A 119 0.46 -8.33 -7.84
CA ILE A 119 -0.10 -8.00 -9.17
C ILE A 119 0.43 -6.67 -9.73
N THR A 120 0.75 -5.73 -8.85
CA THR A 120 1.09 -4.35 -9.23
C THR A 120 2.49 -3.91 -8.80
N ARG A 121 3.30 -4.81 -8.24
CA ARG A 121 4.64 -4.46 -7.75
C ARG A 121 5.58 -4.05 -8.86
N VAL A 122 5.57 -4.79 -9.96
CA VAL A 122 6.36 -4.49 -11.16
C VAL A 122 5.41 -4.41 -12.35
N ALA A 123 5.43 -3.28 -13.05
CA ALA A 123 4.52 -3.04 -14.17
C ALA A 123 4.76 -4.07 -15.29
N GLY A 124 3.71 -4.80 -15.65
CA GLY A 124 3.75 -5.80 -16.71
C GLY A 124 4.19 -7.20 -16.27
N GLU A 125 4.54 -7.40 -15.00
CA GLU A 125 4.81 -8.73 -14.47
C GLU A 125 3.56 -9.37 -13.87
N SER A 126 3.47 -10.69 -13.97
CA SER A 126 2.46 -11.47 -13.25
C SER A 126 2.83 -11.56 -11.76
N PRO A 127 1.84 -11.80 -10.87
CA PRO A 127 2.13 -11.98 -9.45
C PRO A 127 3.10 -13.15 -9.20
N ALA A 128 2.99 -14.27 -9.92
CA ALA A 128 3.90 -15.39 -9.73
C ALA A 128 5.33 -15.08 -10.21
N LEU A 129 5.48 -14.37 -11.33
CA LEU A 129 6.79 -13.93 -11.82
C LEU A 129 7.47 -13.01 -10.81
N TYR A 130 6.74 -12.01 -10.29
CA TYR A 130 7.25 -11.11 -9.26
C TYR A 130 7.73 -11.87 -8.01
N LEU A 131 6.92 -12.82 -7.51
CA LEU A 131 7.27 -13.62 -6.33
C LEU A 131 8.48 -14.52 -6.58
N TYR A 132 8.54 -15.18 -7.75
CA TYR A 132 9.68 -15.98 -8.16
C TYR A 132 10.98 -15.17 -8.23
N GLN A 133 10.94 -13.99 -8.86
CA GLN A 133 12.08 -13.08 -8.93
C GLN A 133 12.47 -12.55 -7.54
N SER A 134 11.48 -12.23 -6.70
CA SER A 134 11.74 -11.79 -5.32
C SER A 134 12.51 -12.84 -4.51
N ILE A 135 12.33 -14.14 -4.81
CA ILE A 135 13.06 -15.23 -4.15
C ILE A 135 14.43 -15.47 -4.80
N THR A 136 14.49 -15.50 -6.13
CA THR A 136 15.69 -15.92 -6.88
C THR A 136 16.67 -14.79 -7.20
N ALA A 137 16.20 -13.55 -7.19
CA ALA A 137 16.97 -12.33 -7.40
C ALA A 137 16.40 -11.18 -6.53
N PRO A 138 16.48 -11.26 -5.18
CA PRO A 138 15.74 -10.34 -4.30
C PRO A 138 16.08 -8.85 -4.43
N ASN A 139 17.24 -8.52 -5.00
CA ASN A 139 17.62 -7.12 -5.26
C ASN A 139 17.15 -6.60 -6.64
N ALA A 140 16.55 -7.44 -7.49
CA ALA A 140 15.98 -7.00 -8.76
C ALA A 140 14.81 -6.02 -8.56
N PHE A 141 14.06 -6.19 -7.48
CA PHE A 141 13.07 -5.24 -7.02
C PHE A 141 13.11 -5.13 -5.50
N VAL A 142 13.35 -3.92 -4.99
CA VAL A 142 13.30 -3.62 -3.56
C VAL A 142 12.04 -2.81 -3.29
N VAL A 143 11.16 -3.34 -2.43
CA VAL A 143 9.93 -2.64 -2.02
C VAL A 143 10.29 -1.30 -1.39
N ASN A 144 9.59 -0.23 -1.77
CA ASN A 144 9.78 1.09 -1.20
C ASN A 144 9.70 1.06 0.34
N GLY A 145 10.66 1.70 1.01
CA GLY A 145 10.77 1.71 2.47
C GLY A 145 11.63 0.60 3.06
N TYR A 146 12.12 -0.35 2.26
CA TYR A 146 13.02 -1.42 2.71
C TYR A 146 14.42 -1.27 2.11
N ASN A 147 15.40 -1.87 2.78
CA ASN A 147 16.79 -1.87 2.33
C ASN A 147 17.09 -3.10 1.48
N GLY A 148 17.76 -2.88 0.35
CA GLY A 148 18.34 -3.96 -0.46
C GLY A 148 19.45 -4.70 0.29
N GLY A 149 19.72 -5.94 -0.11
CA GLY A 149 20.77 -6.78 0.45
C GLY A 149 20.42 -7.48 1.77
N LEU A 150 19.24 -7.23 2.35
CA LEU A 150 18.78 -7.91 3.57
C LEU A 150 18.24 -9.32 3.28
N MET A 151 17.47 -9.48 2.21
CA MET A 151 16.98 -10.81 1.82
C MET A 151 18.14 -11.65 1.25
N PRO A 152 18.37 -12.88 1.75
CA PRO A 152 19.49 -13.71 1.30
C PRO A 152 19.47 -13.95 -0.21
N GLN A 153 20.61 -13.70 -0.86
CA GLN A 153 20.76 -13.83 -2.32
C GLN A 153 21.08 -15.27 -2.77
N ILE A 154 21.03 -16.23 -1.84
CA ILE A 154 21.50 -17.61 -2.05
C ILE A 154 20.39 -18.56 -2.49
N TYR A 155 19.13 -18.16 -2.38
CA TYR A 155 17.99 -19.09 -2.51
C TYR A 155 17.88 -19.76 -3.88
N LYS A 156 18.33 -19.09 -4.95
CA LYS A 156 18.42 -19.69 -6.28
C LYS A 156 19.35 -20.90 -6.33
N ASP A 157 20.41 -20.90 -5.52
CA ASP A 157 21.43 -21.93 -5.50
C ASP A 157 21.18 -22.98 -4.41
N THR A 158 20.47 -22.62 -3.33
CA THR A 158 20.26 -23.49 -2.16
C THR A 158 18.90 -24.17 -2.11
N LEU A 159 17.88 -23.63 -2.79
CA LEU A 159 16.55 -24.25 -2.87
C LEU A 159 16.38 -24.92 -4.23
N SER A 160 15.68 -26.05 -4.26
CA SER A 160 15.33 -26.67 -5.54
C SER A 160 14.29 -25.83 -6.28
N ALA A 161 14.17 -26.02 -7.60
CA ALA A 161 13.14 -25.36 -8.39
C ALA A 161 11.72 -25.69 -7.86
N GLN A 162 11.51 -26.93 -7.40
CA GLN A 162 10.24 -27.34 -6.80
C GLN A 162 9.96 -26.61 -5.49
N ASP A 163 10.96 -26.49 -4.61
CA ASP A 163 10.82 -25.78 -3.33
C ASP A 163 10.45 -24.30 -3.55
N ILE A 164 11.07 -23.65 -4.54
CA ILE A 164 10.76 -22.26 -4.90
C ILE A 164 9.31 -22.15 -5.41
N VAL A 165 8.89 -23.06 -6.28
CA VAL A 165 7.54 -23.09 -6.85
C VAL A 165 6.48 -23.38 -5.78
N ASP A 166 6.77 -24.26 -4.82
CA ASP A 166 5.92 -24.53 -3.68
C ASP A 166 5.78 -23.26 -2.80
N ILE A 167 6.89 -22.55 -2.51
CA ILE A 167 6.85 -21.25 -1.79
C ILE A 167 6.02 -20.22 -2.56
N VAL A 168 6.23 -20.06 -3.87
CA VAL A 168 5.43 -19.12 -4.68
C VAL A 168 3.95 -19.46 -4.58
N SER A 169 3.60 -20.74 -4.66
CA SER A 169 2.22 -21.21 -4.54
C SER A 169 1.64 -20.91 -3.16
N TYR A 170 2.40 -21.10 -2.09
CA TYR A 170 2.03 -20.69 -0.74
C TYR A 170 1.75 -19.18 -0.65
N LEU A 171 2.63 -18.34 -1.19
CA LEU A 171 2.48 -16.88 -1.17
C LEU A 171 1.25 -16.41 -1.96
N LEU A 172 0.92 -17.06 -3.07
CA LEU A 172 -0.30 -16.79 -3.86
C LEU A 172 -1.60 -17.14 -3.12
N THR A 173 -1.53 -17.94 -2.05
CA THR A 173 -2.69 -18.17 -1.16
C THR A 173 -2.85 -17.10 -0.08
N GLN A 174 -1.84 -16.25 0.16
CA GLN A 174 -1.87 -15.24 1.22
C GLN A 174 -2.61 -13.98 0.75
N ARG A 175 -3.95 -14.03 0.84
CA ARG A 175 -4.88 -12.98 0.38
C ARG A 175 -5.21 -11.92 1.42
N GLY A 176 -4.68 -12.06 2.64
CA GLY A 176 -5.07 -11.23 3.78
C GLY A 176 -6.31 -11.81 4.46
N GLN A 177 -6.47 -11.52 5.76
CA GLN A 177 -7.68 -11.87 6.51
C GLN A 177 -8.72 -10.77 6.37
#